data_AF-A0A800J2C8-F1
#
_entry.id   AF-A0A800J2C8-F1
#
_cell.length_a   1.000
_cell.length_b   1.000
_cell.length_c   1.000
_cell.angle_alpha   90.00
_cell.angle_beta   90.00
_cell.angle_gamma   90.00
#
_symmetry.space_group_name_H-M   'P 1'
#
loop_
_entity.id
_entity.type
_entity.pdbx_description
1 polymer ?
#
loop_
_entity_poly.entity_id
_entity_poly.type
_entity_poly.pdbx_seq_one_letter_code
_entity_poly.pdbx_strand_id
1 'polypeptide(L)'
;MPTPYLDALRDALAEPDPPIAPDAEALGPWRERIDVLDRALAALLHERMRCAHAIGEIKRQVGTPVYAPRREEDVLSNAASVAGPVPPHVVRRLFERIIDETRTLEREASGRG
;
A
#
# COMPACT_ATOMS: atom_id res chain seq x y z
N MET A 1 -2.96 -7.44 -18.15
CA MET A 1 -4.39 -7.12 -17.96
C MET A 1 -4.45 -5.71 -17.40
N PRO A 2 -5.32 -4.81 -17.90
CA PRO A 2 -5.60 -3.55 -17.19
C PRO A 2 -6.06 -3.90 -15.78
N THR A 3 -5.54 -3.19 -14.77
CA THR A 3 -5.90 -3.41 -13.37
C THR A 3 -7.21 -2.66 -13.14
N PRO A 4 -8.39 -3.33 -13.16
CA PRO A 4 -9.69 -2.63 -13.14
C PRO A 4 -9.86 -1.70 -11.93
N TYR A 5 -9.10 -1.95 -10.86
CA TYR A 5 -9.07 -1.14 -9.64
C TYR A 5 -8.36 0.21 -9.81
N LEU A 6 -7.45 0.38 -10.77
CA LEU A 6 -6.82 1.68 -11.04
C LEU A 6 -7.76 2.63 -11.77
N ASP A 7 -8.61 2.10 -12.64
CA ASP A 7 -9.66 2.89 -13.31
C ASP A 7 -10.77 3.23 -12.31
N ALA A 8 -11.23 2.26 -11.51
CA ALA A 8 -12.18 2.54 -10.42
C ALA A 8 -11.62 3.53 -9.37
N LEU A 9 -10.33 3.44 -9.01
CA LEU A 9 -9.67 4.42 -8.15
C LEU A 9 -9.61 5.79 -8.81
N ARG A 10 -9.28 5.86 -10.10
CA ARG A 10 -9.23 7.13 -10.86
C ARG A 10 -10.60 7.79 -10.88
N ASP A 11 -11.64 7.02 -11.17
CA ASP A 11 -13.02 7.50 -11.21
C ASP A 11 -13.47 7.98 -9.82
N ALA A 12 -13.23 7.18 -8.78
CA ALA A 12 -13.56 7.56 -7.40
C ALA A 12 -12.82 8.81 -6.92
N LEU A 13 -11.56 9.00 -7.33
CA LEU A 13 -10.79 10.21 -7.04
C LEU A 13 -11.22 11.42 -7.89
N ALA A 14 -11.90 11.20 -9.02
CA ALA A 14 -12.45 12.25 -9.87
C ALA A 14 -13.84 12.72 -9.39
N GLU A 15 -14.59 11.86 -8.70
CA GLU A 15 -15.86 12.22 -8.08
C GLU A 15 -15.66 13.26 -6.96
N PRO A 16 -16.51 14.30 -6.89
CA PRO A 16 -16.46 15.27 -5.81
C PRO A 16 -16.74 14.59 -4.47
N ASP A 17 -16.13 15.12 -3.41
CA ASP A 17 -16.39 14.62 -2.07
C ASP A 17 -17.89 14.73 -1.72
N PRO A 18 -18.47 13.72 -1.03
CA PRO A 18 -19.84 13.82 -0.55
C PRO A 18 -20.00 15.05 0.37
N PRO A 19 -21.18 15.68 0.41
CA PRO A 19 -21.39 16.83 1.29
C PRO A 19 -21.22 16.43 2.76
N ILE A 20 -20.65 17.35 3.55
CA ILE A 20 -20.63 17.22 5.01
C ILE A 20 -21.95 17.80 5.53
N ALA A 21 -22.83 16.95 6.06
CA ALA A 21 -24.10 17.35 6.66
C ALA A 21 -24.22 16.83 8.11
N PRO A 22 -24.93 17.54 9.01
CA PRO A 22 -24.99 17.22 10.43
C PRO A 22 -26.05 16.15 10.76
N ASP A 23 -26.23 15.16 9.87
CA ASP A 23 -27.18 14.06 10.06
C ASP A 23 -26.50 12.69 9.81
N ALA A 24 -27.15 11.63 10.30
CA ALA A 24 -26.61 10.28 10.20
C ALA A 24 -26.66 9.71 8.78
N GLU A 25 -27.52 10.24 7.91
CA GLU A 25 -27.65 9.81 6.51
C GLU A 25 -26.41 10.18 5.70
N ALA A 26 -25.75 11.30 6.03
CA ALA A 26 -24.48 11.71 5.44
C ALA A 26 -23.33 10.71 5.63
N LEU A 27 -23.40 9.81 6.62
CA LEU A 27 -22.34 8.81 6.86
C LEU A 27 -22.26 7.75 5.75
N GLY A 28 -23.37 7.42 5.10
CA GLY A 28 -23.44 6.36 4.10
C GLY A 28 -22.49 6.60 2.92
N PRO A 29 -22.63 7.73 2.19
CA PRO A 29 -21.76 8.05 1.05
C PRO A 29 -20.27 8.11 1.41
N TRP A 30 -19.93 8.62 2.60
CA TRP A 30 -18.53 8.65 3.05
C TRP A 30 -17.97 7.25 3.33
N ARG A 31 -18.77 6.33 3.88
CA ARG A 31 -18.36 4.93 4.08
C ARG A 31 -18.18 4.20 2.75
N GLU A 32 -19.07 4.42 1.79
CA GLU A 32 -18.92 3.86 0.44
C GLU A 32 -17.62 4.34 -0.23
N ARG A 33 -17.28 5.63 -0.07
CA ARG A 33 -16.01 6.19 -0.55
C ARG A 33 -14.81 5.51 0.12
N ILE A 34 -14.84 5.28 1.43
CA ILE A 34 -13.81 4.51 2.15
C ILE A 34 -13.70 3.09 1.59
N ASP A 35 -14.82 2.39 1.41
CA ASP A 35 -14.81 1.01 0.91
C ASP A 35 -14.16 0.89 -0.48
N VAL A 36 -14.35 1.89 -1.35
CA VAL A 36 -13.69 1.94 -2.66
C VAL A 36 -12.17 2.14 -2.52
N LEU A 37 -11.76 3.08 -1.66
CA LEU A 37 -10.34 3.34 -1.38
C LEU A 37 -9.66 2.11 -0.76
N ASP A 38 -10.31 1.45 0.18
CA ASP A 38 -9.78 0.26 0.85
C ASP A 38 -9.59 -0.91 -0.13
N ARG A 39 -10.52 -1.12 -1.07
CA ARG A 39 -10.34 -2.10 -2.15
C ARG A 39 -9.15 -1.77 -3.04
N ALA A 40 -8.95 -0.49 -3.36
CA ALA A 40 -7.82 -0.06 -4.17
C ALA A 40 -6.49 -0.22 -3.40
N LEU A 41 -6.45 0.13 -2.11
CA LEU A 41 -5.30 -0.07 -1.24
C LEU A 41 -4.93 -1.56 -1.15
N ALA A 42 -5.91 -2.45 -0.94
CA ALA A 42 -5.68 -3.88 -0.90
C ALA A 42 -5.07 -4.42 -2.21
N ALA A 43 -5.57 -3.96 -3.36
CA ALA A 43 -5.02 -4.33 -4.67
C ALA A 43 -3.58 -3.82 -4.86
N LEU A 44 -3.28 -2.58 -4.47
CA LEU A 44 -1.93 -2.01 -4.54
C LEU A 44 -0.96 -2.73 -3.61
N LEU A 45 -1.41 -3.11 -2.40
CA LEU A 45 -0.62 -3.90 -1.47
C LEU A 45 -0.31 -5.29 -2.05
N HIS A 46 -1.29 -5.94 -2.70
CA HIS A 46 -1.06 -7.22 -3.38
C HIS A 46 0.03 -7.10 -4.45
N GLU A 47 -0.05 -6.11 -5.33
CA GLU A 47 0.98 -5.87 -6.35
C GLU A 47 2.35 -5.58 -5.74
N ARG A 48 2.39 -4.78 -4.66
CA ARG A 48 3.62 -4.52 -3.90
C ARG A 48 4.22 -5.81 -3.34
N MET A 49 3.40 -6.73 -2.81
CA MET A 49 3.88 -8.02 -2.31
C MET A 49 4.42 -8.90 -3.45
N ARG A 50 3.77 -8.92 -4.62
CA ARG A 50 4.27 -9.63 -5.82
C ARG A 50 5.66 -9.12 -6.22
N CYS A 51 5.85 -7.80 -6.22
CA CYS A 51 7.16 -7.19 -6.48
C CYS A 51 8.23 -7.61 -5.45
N ALA A 52 7.90 -7.57 -4.16
CA ALA A 52 8.82 -7.99 -3.11
C ALA A 52 9.23 -9.46 -3.26
N HIS A 53 8.25 -10.35 -3.51
CA HIS A 53 8.51 -11.77 -3.74
C HIS A 53 9.44 -12.01 -4.94
N ALA A 54 9.20 -11.34 -6.07
CA ALA A 54 10.06 -11.43 -7.24
C ALA A 54 11.50 -10.95 -6.95
N ILE A 55 11.64 -9.84 -6.22
CA ILE A 55 12.95 -9.34 -5.77
C ILE A 55 13.64 -10.36 -4.85
N GLY A 56 12.90 -10.98 -3.93
CA GLY A 56 13.40 -12.03 -3.05
C GLY A 56 13.94 -13.24 -3.83
N GLU A 57 13.24 -13.68 -4.86
CA GLU A 57 13.70 -14.77 -5.75
C GLU A 57 14.97 -14.40 -6.51
N ILE A 58 15.03 -13.21 -7.10
CA ILE A 58 16.23 -12.72 -7.77
C ILE A 58 17.41 -12.70 -6.80
N LYS A 59 17.24 -12.14 -5.60
CA LYS A 59 18.28 -12.06 -4.56
C LYS A 59 18.80 -13.44 -4.14
N ARG A 60 17.92 -14.44 -4.03
CA ARG A 60 18.32 -15.84 -3.78
C ARG A 60 19.21 -16.37 -4.89
N GLN A 61 18.81 -16.17 -6.15
CA GLN A 61 19.58 -16.63 -7.31
C GLN A 61 20.95 -15.95 -7.44
N VAL A 62 21.05 -14.68 -7.09
CA VAL A 62 22.31 -13.92 -7.15
C VAL A 62 23.11 -13.90 -5.84
N GLY A 63 22.69 -14.67 -4.82
CA GLY A 63 23.41 -14.78 -3.54
C GLY A 63 23.49 -13.48 -2.74
N THR A 64 22.54 -12.56 -2.91
CA THR A 64 22.52 -11.26 -2.24
C THR A 64 21.58 -11.28 -1.01
N PRO A 65 21.92 -10.58 0.09
CA PRO A 65 21.05 -10.52 1.28
C PRO A 65 19.64 -9.98 0.98
N VAL A 66 18.64 -10.63 1.57
CA VAL A 66 17.23 -10.17 1.52
C VAL A 66 17.09 -8.83 2.25
N TYR A 67 17.74 -8.69 3.41
CA TYR A 67 17.76 -7.46 4.21
C TYR A 67 18.57 -6.35 3.54
N ALA A 68 17.94 -5.19 3.28
CA ALA A 68 18.55 -4.05 2.60
C ALA A 68 18.10 -2.73 3.26
N PRO A 69 18.72 -2.32 4.39
CA PRO A 69 18.24 -1.19 5.21
C PRO A 69 18.24 0.15 4.45
N ARG A 70 19.24 0.38 3.59
CA ARG A 70 19.28 1.57 2.74
C ARG A 70 18.07 1.64 1.80
N ARG A 71 17.71 0.50 1.19
CA ARG A 71 16.57 0.42 0.28
C ARG A 71 15.26 0.70 1.01
N GLU A 72 15.13 0.26 2.25
CA GLU A 72 13.95 0.53 3.08
C GLU A 72 13.84 1.99 3.44
N GLU A 73 14.94 2.64 3.83
CA GLU A 73 14.93 4.09 4.07
C GLU A 73 14.54 4.86 2.80
N ASP A 74 15.00 4.42 1.62
CA ASP A 74 14.55 5.00 0.34
C ASP A 74 13.04 4.83 0.11
N VAL A 75 12.45 3.68 0.48
CA VAL A 75 10.98 3.47 0.41
C VAL A 75 10.26 4.42 1.36
N LEU A 76 10.73 4.54 2.61
CA LEU A 76 10.11 5.37 3.63
C LEU A 76 10.20 6.85 3.30
N SER A 77 11.35 7.30 2.80
CA SER A 77 11.56 8.68 2.36
C SER A 77 10.65 9.03 1.18
N ASN A 78 10.55 8.14 0.18
CA ASN A 78 9.67 8.35 -0.96
C ASN A 78 8.19 8.34 -0.58
N ALA A 79 7.78 7.50 0.37
CA ALA A 79 6.41 7.51 0.86
C ALA A 79 6.08 8.81 1.61
N ALA A 80 7.00 9.27 2.45
CA ALA A 80 6.83 10.50 3.21
C ALA A 80 6.80 11.75 2.31
N SER A 81 7.49 11.76 1.18
CA SER A 81 7.52 12.91 0.25
C SER A 81 6.20 13.14 -0.48
N VAL A 82 5.34 12.12 -0.58
CA VAL A 82 4.03 12.19 -1.27
C VAL A 82 2.85 12.27 -0.30
N ALA A 83 3.10 12.59 0.98
CA ALA A 83 2.08 12.54 2.04
C ALA A 83 0.94 13.57 1.89
N GLY A 84 1.13 14.62 1.09
CA GLY A 84 0.13 15.68 0.89
C GLY A 84 -0.28 16.33 2.22
N PRO A 85 -1.58 16.40 2.56
CA PRO A 85 -2.05 16.98 3.82
C PRO A 85 -1.79 16.08 5.05
N VAL A 86 -1.43 14.81 4.85
CA VAL A 86 -1.14 13.88 5.95
C VAL A 86 0.26 14.19 6.50
N PRO A 87 0.44 14.27 7.83
CA PRO A 87 1.77 14.47 8.40
C PRO A 87 2.74 13.36 7.94
N PRO A 88 3.96 13.69 7.44
CA PRO A 88 4.86 12.71 6.83
C PRO A 88 5.21 11.52 7.74
N HIS A 89 5.30 11.77 9.04
CA HIS A 89 5.59 10.73 10.03
C HIS A 89 4.46 9.70 10.19
N VAL A 90 3.20 10.05 9.88
CA VAL A 90 2.07 9.12 9.86
C VAL A 90 2.22 8.17 8.67
N VAL A 91 2.49 8.71 7.49
CA VAL A 91 2.72 7.92 6.27
C VAL A 91 3.92 7.00 6.45
N ARG A 92 5.01 7.50 7.06
CA ARG A 92 6.17 6.69 7.39
C ARG A 92 5.80 5.45 8.21
N ARG A 93 5.05 5.60 9.31
CA ARG A 93 4.64 4.46 10.17
C ARG A 93 3.79 3.43 9.42
N LEU A 94 2.90 3.88 8.52
CA LEU A 94 2.12 2.97 7.69
C LEU A 94 3.03 2.14 6.78
N PHE A 95 4.00 2.78 6.13
CA PHE A 95 4.94 2.09 5.26
C PHE A 95 5.93 1.19 6.00
N GLU A 96 6.34 1.55 7.22
CA GLU A 96 7.10 0.66 8.11
C GLU A 96 6.31 -0.64 8.34
N ARG A 97 5.02 -0.53 8.67
CA ARG A 97 4.18 -1.72 8.86
C ARG A 97 4.05 -2.55 7.58
N ILE A 98 3.88 -1.91 6.42
CA ILE A 98 3.81 -2.62 5.13
C ILE A 98 5.12 -3.38 4.86
N ILE A 99 6.29 -2.77 5.12
CA ILE A 99 7.61 -3.43 4.96
C ILE A 99 7.72 -4.64 5.91
N ASP A 100 7.32 -4.48 7.16
CA ASP A 100 7.39 -5.55 8.16
C ASP A 100 6.52 -6.74 7.80
N GLU A 101 5.27 -6.52 7.36
CA GLU A 101 4.39 -7.61 6.92
C GLU A 101 4.92 -8.31 5.67
N THR A 102 5.51 -7.56 4.73
CA THR A 102 6.16 -8.14 3.54
C THR A 102 7.23 -9.16 3.93
N ARG A 103 8.10 -8.79 4.87
CA ARG A 103 9.19 -9.65 5.36
C ARG A 103 8.68 -10.86 6.11
N THR A 104 7.62 -10.70 6.89
CA THR A 104 7.00 -11.82 7.61
C THR A 104 6.50 -12.86 6.63
N LEU A 105 5.76 -12.45 5.60
CA LEU A 105 5.28 -13.34 4.54
C LEU A 105 6.42 -14.02 3.75
N GLU A 106 7.50 -13.30 3.45
CA GLU A 106 8.68 -13.87 2.77
C GLU A 106 9.39 -14.92 3.63
N ARG A 107 9.53 -14.69 4.94
CA ARG A 107 10.12 -15.65 5.88
C ARG A 107 9.27 -16.89 6.02
N GLU A 108 7.95 -16.74 6.14
CA GLU A 108 7.02 -17.87 6.20
C GLU A 108 7.03 -18.71 4.92
N ALA A 109 7.14 -18.06 3.75
CA ALA A 109 7.26 -18.75 2.48
C ALA A 109 8.59 -19.52 2.36
N SER A 110 9.67 -19.00 2.94
CA SER A 110 11.00 -19.61 2.90
C SER A 110 11.22 -20.70 3.95
N GLY A 111 10.49 -20.67 5.07
CA GLY A 111 10.56 -21.66 6.16
C GLY A 111 9.68 -22.90 5.97
N ARG A 112 8.99 -23.01 4.82
CA ARG A 112 8.19 -24.19 4.41
C ARG A 112 8.92 -25.06 3.37
N GLY A 113 10.25 -25.10 3.43
CA GLY A 113 11.11 -25.93 2.57
C GLY A 113 11.76 -27.07 3.34
#